data_AF-A0A3B3HXH6-F1
#
_entry.id   AF-A0A3B3HXH6-F1
#
_cell.length_a   1.000
_cell.length_b   1.000
_cell.length_c   1.000
_cell.angle_alpha   90.00
_cell.angle_beta   90.00
_cell.angle_gamma   90.00
#
_symmetry.space_group_name_H-M   'P 1'
#
loop_
_entity.id
_entity.type
_entity.pdbx_description
1 polymer ?
#
loop_
_entity_poly.entity_id
_entity_poly.type
_entity_poly.pdbx_seq_one_letter_code
_entity_poly.pdbx_strand_id
1 'polypeptide(L)'
;MALLKSGWLWRQTAVLKRWKLNWCDLWIDGSLCFYKTDSRRDLELRVSLKMKCIDVRSGLECGGVNPPESSPRENLMVLHFRDGSTLNLCANSEDESLAWKLTMLDTRRNPVFQYDPYDDSYQAVPLNSYHTVYITPGAGPGTHQVVVQRDPFDGVVESVALGLLAGVAAGAAMRSFLWMPLFFC
;
A
#
# COMPACT_ATOMS: atom_id res chain seq x y z
N MET A 1 -7.03 -6.83 -4.43
CA MET A 1 -6.98 -5.80 -3.36
C MET A 1 -6.13 -6.35 -2.23
N ALA A 2 -5.16 -5.59 -1.72
CA ALA A 2 -4.30 -6.05 -0.63
C ALA A 2 -4.95 -5.75 0.74
N LEU A 3 -4.93 -6.73 1.63
CA LEU A 3 -5.41 -6.60 3.01
C LEU A 3 -4.30 -5.98 3.86
N LEU A 4 -4.60 -4.90 4.59
CA LEU A 4 -3.66 -4.25 5.51
C LEU A 4 -3.74 -4.86 6.91
N LYS A 5 -4.95 -5.02 7.41
CA LYS A 5 -5.20 -5.53 8.77
C LYS A 5 -6.57 -6.21 8.83
N SER A 6 -6.65 -7.29 9.58
CA SER A 6 -7.91 -7.95 9.90
C SER A 6 -7.97 -8.33 11.37
N GLY A 7 -9.17 -8.38 11.94
CA GLY A 7 -9.36 -8.83 13.31
C GLY A 7 -10.79 -8.64 13.81
N TRP A 8 -11.06 -9.18 14.99
CA TRP A 8 -12.34 -9.02 15.66
C TRP A 8 -12.43 -7.66 16.33
N LEU A 9 -13.50 -6.92 16.06
CA LEU A 9 -13.80 -5.65 16.72
C LEU A 9 -15.25 -5.64 17.16
N TRP A 10 -15.49 -5.11 18.36
CA TRP A 10 -16.83 -4.74 18.77
C TRP A 10 -17.21 -3.46 18.05
N ARG A 11 -18.40 -3.46 17.46
CA ARG A 11 -18.97 -2.33 16.75
C ARG A 11 -20.29 -1.94 17.39
N GLN A 12 -20.49 -0.65 17.62
CA GLN A 12 -21.78 -0.15 18.07
C GLN A 12 -22.72 0.05 16.87
N THR A 13 -23.93 -0.49 16.97
CA THR A 13 -24.98 -0.28 15.96
C THR A 13 -25.52 1.15 16.01
N ALA A 14 -25.78 1.76 14.85
CA ALA A 14 -26.21 3.16 14.77
C ALA A 14 -27.60 3.41 15.41
N VAL A 15 -28.53 2.47 15.21
CA VAL A 15 -29.95 2.61 15.62
C VAL A 15 -30.16 2.23 17.08
N LEU A 16 -29.78 1.01 17.48
CA LEU A 16 -30.06 0.48 18.82
C LEU A 16 -28.93 0.72 19.83
N LYS A 17 -27.82 1.32 19.39
CA LYS A 17 -26.62 1.57 20.22
C LYS A 17 -26.07 0.33 20.94
N ARG A 18 -26.41 -0.87 20.45
CA ARG A 18 -25.92 -2.16 20.96
C ARG A 18 -24.55 -2.49 20.36
N TRP A 19 -23.66 -2.99 21.20
CA TRP A 19 -22.36 -3.54 20.80
C TRP A 19 -22.52 -4.93 20.19
N LYS A 20 -21.87 -5.16 19.05
CA LYS A 20 -21.86 -6.42 18.34
C LYS A 20 -20.44 -6.75 17.90
N LEU A 21 -20.02 -8.00 18.11
CA LEU A 21 -18.74 -8.48 17.64
C LEU A 21 -18.81 -8.72 16.13
N ASN A 22 -17.89 -8.12 15.38
CA ASN A 22 -17.80 -8.23 13.93
C ASN A 22 -16.36 -8.55 13.52
N TRP A 23 -16.20 -9.33 12.45
CA TRP A 23 -14.91 -9.48 11.80
C TRP A 23 -14.64 -8.24 10.93
N CYS A 24 -13.52 -7.59 11.14
CA CYS A 24 -13.17 -6.33 10.49
C CYS A 24 -11.97 -6.53 9.57
N ASP A 25 -12.09 -6.12 8.30
CA ASP A 25 -11.00 -6.08 7.33
C ASP A 25 -10.76 -4.62 6.90
N LEU A 26 -9.52 -4.17 7.00
CA LEU A 26 -9.04 -2.92 6.45
C LEU A 26 -8.20 -3.19 5.21
N TRP A 27 -8.62 -2.61 4.09
CA TRP A 27 -8.01 -2.79 2.79
C TRP A 27 -7.14 -1.58 2.42
N ILE A 28 -6.15 -1.82 1.56
CA ILE A 28 -5.21 -0.79 1.10
C ILE A 28 -5.89 0.37 0.36
N ASP A 29 -7.02 0.12 -0.29
CA ASP A 29 -7.81 1.18 -0.93
C ASP A 29 -8.43 2.17 0.09
N GLY A 30 -8.41 1.84 1.38
CA GLY A 30 -9.06 2.58 2.46
C GLY A 30 -10.48 2.13 2.76
N SER A 31 -10.91 0.99 2.22
CA SER A 31 -12.17 0.35 2.61
C SER A 31 -12.02 -0.35 3.96
N LEU A 32 -12.84 0.06 4.93
CA LEU A 32 -13.02 -0.63 6.20
C LEU A 32 -14.33 -1.42 6.14
N CYS A 33 -14.23 -2.75 6.13
CA CYS A 33 -15.35 -3.68 5.95
C CYS A 33 -15.61 -4.46 7.24
N PHE A 34 -16.88 -4.57 7.63
CA PHE A 34 -17.33 -5.34 8.78
C PHE A 34 -18.22 -6.49 8.31
N TYR A 35 -17.89 -7.70 8.75
CA TYR A 35 -18.61 -8.92 8.45
C TYR A 35 -19.20 -9.53 9.72
N LYS A 36 -20.23 -10.35 9.55
CA LYS A 36 -20.82 -11.10 10.66
C LYS A 36 -19.83 -12.13 11.25
N THR A 37 -19.03 -12.76 10.39
CA THR A 37 -18.03 -13.76 10.74
C THR A 37 -16.77 -13.62 9.89
N ASP A 38 -15.70 -14.29 10.29
CA ASP A 38 -14.41 -14.40 9.59
C ASP A 38 -14.50 -15.13 8.24
N SER A 39 -15.63 -15.77 7.94
CA SER A 39 -15.92 -16.33 6.61
C SER A 39 -16.03 -15.28 5.49
N ARG A 40 -16.15 -13.99 5.85
CA ARG A 40 -16.30 -12.84 4.94
C ARG A 40 -17.49 -12.91 3.98
N ARG A 41 -18.47 -13.78 4.24
CA ARG A 41 -19.66 -13.97 3.38
C ARG A 41 -20.73 -12.91 3.59
N ASP A 42 -20.96 -12.56 4.85
CA ASP A 42 -22.04 -11.66 5.26
C ASP A 42 -21.48 -10.27 5.59
N LEU A 43 -21.42 -9.37 4.61
CA LEU A 43 -21.00 -7.98 4.80
C LEU A 43 -22.11 -7.16 5.49
N GLU A 44 -21.80 -6.54 6.62
CA GLU A 44 -22.73 -5.70 7.37
C GLU A 44 -22.54 -4.21 7.13
N LEU A 45 -21.30 -3.76 6.98
CA LEU A 45 -20.97 -2.36 6.81
C LEU A 45 -19.67 -2.21 6.03
N ARG A 46 -19.63 -1.27 5.08
CA ARG A 46 -18.40 -0.83 4.42
C ARG A 46 -18.29 0.69 4.52
N VAL A 47 -17.13 1.16 4.95
CA VAL A 47 -16.81 2.58 5.11
C VAL A 47 -15.56 2.91 4.31
N SER A 48 -15.58 3.99 3.54
CA SER A 48 -14.38 4.52 2.89
C SER A 48 -13.70 5.52 3.81
N LEU A 49 -12.57 5.13 4.41
CA LEU A 49 -11.82 5.98 5.32
C LEU A 49 -11.26 7.21 4.61
N LYS A 50 -10.67 7.04 3.41
CA LYS A 50 -10.09 8.15 2.64
C LYS A 50 -11.10 9.24 2.28
N MET A 51 -12.33 8.84 1.93
CA MET A 51 -13.36 9.78 1.52
C MET A 51 -14.13 10.38 2.69
N LYS A 52 -14.46 9.56 3.70
CA LYS A 52 -15.40 9.96 4.76
C LYS A 52 -14.73 10.31 6.07
N CYS A 53 -13.62 9.67 6.45
CA CYS A 53 -13.05 9.82 7.79
C CYS A 53 -12.25 11.12 7.93
N ILE A 54 -12.57 11.90 8.95
CA ILE A 54 -11.84 13.14 9.31
C ILE A 54 -10.88 12.92 10.46
N ASP A 55 -11.19 12.02 11.39
CA ASP A 55 -10.37 11.76 12.57
C ASP A 55 -10.67 10.39 13.18
N VAL A 56 -9.71 9.86 13.94
CA VAL A 56 -9.84 8.61 14.70
C VAL A 56 -9.31 8.83 16.10
N ARG A 57 -10.21 8.74 17.09
CA ARG A 57 -9.88 8.88 18.52
C ARG A 57 -9.83 7.52 19.19
N SER A 58 -8.97 7.36 20.20
CA SER A 58 -8.84 6.12 20.98
C SER A 58 -8.82 6.38 22.48
N GLY A 59 -9.27 5.40 23.26
CA GLY A 59 -9.21 5.43 24.72
C GLY A 59 -9.92 6.64 25.33
N LEU A 60 -9.20 7.35 26.19
CA LEU A 60 -9.72 8.52 26.92
C LEU A 60 -10.11 9.70 26.01
N GLU A 61 -9.60 9.75 24.77
CA GLU A 61 -10.00 10.75 23.77
C GLU A 61 -11.47 10.60 23.34
N CYS A 62 -12.08 9.42 23.55
CA CYS A 62 -13.43 9.09 23.15
C CYS A 62 -14.47 9.70 24.12
N GLY A 63 -14.81 10.97 23.99
CA GLY A 63 -15.85 11.60 24.82
C GLY A 63 -17.26 11.04 24.58
N GLY A 64 -18.04 10.81 25.64
CA GLY A 64 -19.49 10.54 25.54
C GLY A 64 -19.92 9.15 25.03
N VAL A 65 -18.98 8.21 24.85
CA VAL A 65 -19.27 6.82 24.46
C VAL A 65 -18.95 5.88 25.63
N ASN A 66 -19.89 4.98 25.95
CA ASN A 66 -19.69 3.94 26.95
C ASN A 66 -19.19 2.65 26.28
N PRO A 67 -18.12 2.02 26.81
CA PRO A 67 -17.64 0.76 26.29
C PRO A 67 -18.65 -0.38 26.52
N PRO A 68 -18.46 -1.55 25.88
CA PRO A 68 -19.13 -2.78 26.30
C PRO A 68 -18.96 -3.02 27.82
N GLU A 69 -19.95 -3.63 28.48
CA GLU A 69 -20.03 -3.75 29.96
C GLU A 69 -18.77 -4.33 30.63
N SER A 70 -17.99 -5.14 29.91
CA SER A 70 -16.77 -5.78 30.42
C SER A 70 -15.47 -5.15 29.92
N SER A 71 -15.53 -4.12 29.08
CA SER A 71 -14.36 -3.57 28.41
C SER A 71 -13.93 -2.23 29.02
N PRO A 72 -12.62 -2.02 29.24
CA PRO A 72 -12.10 -0.76 29.71
C PRO A 72 -12.26 0.34 28.66
N ARG A 73 -12.19 1.59 29.08
CA ARG A 73 -12.42 2.75 28.20
C ARG A 73 -11.29 2.93 27.19
N GLU A 74 -10.09 2.51 27.58
CA GLU A 74 -8.85 2.50 26.84
C GLU A 74 -8.97 1.70 25.53
N ASN A 75 -9.83 0.67 25.50
CA ASN A 75 -10.06 -0.16 24.32
C ASN A 75 -10.97 0.49 23.26
N LEU A 76 -11.64 1.61 23.58
CA LEU A 76 -12.56 2.28 22.67
C LEU A 76 -11.82 2.98 21.54
N MET A 77 -12.46 3.00 20.38
CA MET A 77 -12.08 3.85 19.25
C MET A 77 -13.32 4.49 18.65
N VAL A 78 -13.21 5.76 18.27
CA VAL A 78 -14.28 6.48 17.61
C VAL A 78 -13.75 7.09 16.32
N LEU A 79 -14.30 6.63 15.19
CA LEU A 79 -14.06 7.24 13.89
C LEU A 79 -15.07 8.37 13.70
N HIS A 80 -14.55 9.54 13.36
CA HIS A 80 -15.34 10.71 13.00
C HIS A 80 -15.39 10.85 11.48
N PHE A 81 -16.58 11.12 10.96
CA PHE A 81 -16.80 11.31 9.52
C PHE A 81 -17.15 12.75 9.16
N ARG A 82 -16.95 13.11 7.88
CA ARG A 82 -17.22 14.44 7.31
C ARG A 82 -18.69 14.86 7.43
N ASP A 83 -19.60 13.91 7.46
CA ASP A 83 -21.04 14.14 7.64
C ASP A 83 -21.45 14.37 9.11
N GLY A 84 -20.49 14.40 10.02
CA GLY A 84 -20.71 14.55 11.46
C GLY A 84 -21.12 13.24 12.15
N SER A 85 -21.30 12.15 11.42
CA SER A 85 -21.58 10.85 12.00
C SER A 85 -20.34 10.23 12.64
N THR A 86 -20.54 9.30 13.56
CA THR A 86 -19.46 8.56 14.21
C THR A 86 -19.66 7.05 14.10
N LEU A 87 -18.55 6.33 13.97
CA LEU A 87 -18.50 4.87 14.11
C LEU A 87 -17.72 4.53 15.36
N ASN A 88 -18.42 3.98 16.35
CA ASN A 88 -17.86 3.58 17.63
C ASN A 88 -17.44 2.11 17.57
N LEU A 89 -16.18 1.85 17.91
CA LEU A 89 -15.54 0.54 17.92
C LEU A 89 -14.91 0.29 19.30
N CYS A 90 -14.69 -0.97 19.65
CA CYS A 90 -13.94 -1.37 20.82
C CYS A 90 -13.08 -2.60 20.49
N ALA A 91 -11.80 -2.53 20.82
CA ALA A 91 -10.85 -3.64 20.68
C ALA A 91 -10.83 -4.51 21.94
N ASN A 92 -10.04 -5.59 21.92
CA ASN A 92 -9.88 -6.46 23.09
C ASN A 92 -8.82 -5.94 24.07
N SER A 93 -7.87 -5.12 23.59
CA SER A 93 -6.86 -4.46 24.42
C SER A 93 -6.59 -3.02 23.96
N GLU A 94 -5.95 -2.24 24.84
CA GLU A 94 -5.52 -0.88 24.55
C GLU A 94 -4.53 -0.87 23.38
N ASP A 95 -3.53 -1.76 23.39
CA ASP A 95 -2.55 -1.90 22.31
C ASP A 95 -3.20 -2.18 20.96
N GLU A 96 -4.22 -3.04 20.95
CA GLU A 96 -4.95 -3.35 19.73
C GLU A 96 -5.73 -2.13 19.23
N SER A 97 -6.34 -1.36 20.14
CA SER A 97 -7.03 -0.12 19.80
C SER A 97 -6.07 0.92 19.19
N LEU A 98 -4.87 1.06 19.75
CA LEU A 98 -3.84 1.96 19.23
C LEU A 98 -3.33 1.50 17.87
N ALA A 99 -3.09 0.20 17.71
CA ALA A 99 -2.67 -0.37 16.42
C ALA A 99 -3.71 -0.12 15.33
N TRP A 100 -5.00 -0.31 15.62
CA TRP A 100 -6.07 0.01 14.68
C TRP A 100 -6.14 1.50 14.35
N LYS A 101 -6.08 2.39 15.36
CA LYS A 101 -6.07 3.85 15.16
C LYS A 101 -4.92 4.28 14.24
N LEU A 102 -3.70 3.84 14.52
CA LEU A 102 -2.52 4.17 13.73
C LEU A 102 -2.68 3.68 12.29
N THR A 103 -3.12 2.43 12.10
CA THR A 103 -3.32 1.87 10.75
C THR A 103 -4.41 2.61 9.97
N MET A 104 -5.52 3.00 10.61
CA MET A 104 -6.59 3.76 9.97
C MET A 104 -6.16 5.19 9.59
N LEU A 105 -5.44 5.87 10.49
CA LEU A 105 -4.90 7.21 10.23
C LEU A 105 -3.85 7.19 9.13
N ASP A 106 -2.99 6.16 9.12
CA ASP A 106 -2.01 5.94 8.06
C ASP A 106 -2.72 5.67 6.73
N THR A 107 -3.68 4.76 6.67
CA THR A 107 -4.45 4.45 5.44
C THR A 107 -5.20 5.67 4.90
N ARG A 108 -5.67 6.57 5.78
CA ARG A 108 -6.31 7.83 5.38
C ARG A 108 -5.29 8.81 4.79
N ARG A 109 -4.10 8.93 5.41
CA ARG A 109 -3.04 9.84 4.96
C ARG A 109 -2.31 9.34 3.72
N ASN A 110 -2.18 8.02 3.60
CA ASN A 110 -1.49 7.36 2.54
C ASN A 110 -2.37 7.42 1.28
N PRO A 111 -2.03 8.28 0.31
CA PRO A 111 -2.62 8.21 -1.01
C PRO A 111 -1.98 6.96 -1.60
N VAL A 112 -2.65 5.82 -1.42
CA VAL A 112 -2.14 4.57 -1.95
C VAL A 112 -1.95 4.75 -3.45
N PHE A 113 -0.69 4.99 -3.81
CA PHE A 113 -0.15 4.81 -5.12
C PHE A 113 -0.14 3.32 -5.31
N GLN A 114 -1.20 2.83 -5.94
CA GLN A 114 -1.15 1.54 -6.57
C GLN A 114 -0.14 1.72 -7.70
N TYR A 115 1.11 1.30 -7.46
CA TYR A 115 2.10 1.19 -8.52
C TYR A 115 1.53 0.20 -9.52
N ASP A 116 1.07 0.73 -10.65
CA ASP A 116 0.63 -0.07 -11.78
C ASP A 116 1.79 -0.09 -12.78
N PRO A 117 2.52 -1.20 -12.93
CA PRO A 117 3.65 -1.24 -13.86
C PRO A 117 3.26 -0.98 -15.33
N TYR A 118 1.96 -0.91 -15.64
CA TYR A 118 1.43 -0.61 -16.98
C TYR A 118 0.78 0.78 -17.10
N ASP A 119 0.86 1.63 -16.07
CA ASP A 119 0.34 2.99 -16.13
C ASP A 119 1.40 3.94 -16.75
N ASP A 120 1.15 4.39 -17.97
CA ASP A 120 2.04 5.27 -18.73
C ASP A 120 2.05 6.73 -18.23
N SER A 121 1.26 7.06 -17.19
CA SER A 121 1.19 8.42 -16.64
C SER A 121 2.35 8.78 -15.71
N TYR A 122 3.25 7.84 -15.41
CA TYR A 122 4.45 8.14 -14.61
C TYR A 122 5.49 8.92 -15.40
N GLN A 123 5.95 10.03 -14.84
CA GLN A 123 7.14 10.73 -15.27
C GLN A 123 8.37 10.16 -14.56
N ALA A 124 9.25 9.49 -15.31
CA ALA A 124 10.53 9.02 -14.82
C ALA A 124 11.55 10.16 -14.74
N VAL A 125 12.01 10.49 -13.54
CA VAL A 125 13.10 11.42 -13.25
C VAL A 125 14.33 10.62 -12.79
N PRO A 126 15.30 10.36 -13.67
CA PRO A 126 16.52 9.66 -13.28
C PRO A 126 17.37 10.55 -12.36
N LEU A 127 17.70 10.05 -11.16
CA LEU A 127 18.61 10.72 -10.22
C LEU A 127 20.06 10.28 -10.43
N ASN A 128 20.26 9.00 -10.77
CA ASN A 128 21.56 8.38 -11.04
C ASN A 128 21.34 7.12 -11.91
N SER A 129 22.39 6.53 -12.45
CA SER A 129 22.39 5.29 -13.24
C SER A 129 21.64 4.13 -12.58
N TYR A 130 21.50 4.17 -11.25
CA TYR A 130 20.89 3.12 -10.44
C TYR A 130 19.61 3.55 -9.71
N HIS A 131 19.25 4.84 -9.80
CA HIS A 131 18.12 5.41 -9.05
C HIS A 131 17.24 6.22 -9.99
N THR A 132 16.02 5.75 -10.21
CA THR A 132 15.01 6.49 -10.99
C THR A 132 13.80 6.75 -10.12
N VAL A 133 13.39 8.00 -10.05
CA VAL A 133 12.18 8.41 -9.34
C VAL A 133 11.03 8.45 -10.34
N TYR A 134 9.91 7.83 -10.03
CA TYR A 134 8.70 7.96 -10.82
C TYR A 134 7.75 8.92 -10.11
N ILE A 135 7.34 9.97 -10.83
CA ILE A 135 6.46 11.04 -10.34
C ILE A 135 5.19 11.00 -11.17
N THR A 136 4.03 10.96 -10.54
CA THR A 136 2.74 11.00 -11.27
C THR A 136 2.22 12.44 -11.28
N PRO A 137 2.15 13.12 -12.44
CA PRO A 137 1.61 14.46 -12.53
C PRO A 137 0.08 14.39 -12.54
N GLY A 138 -0.58 14.76 -11.42
CA GLY A 138 -2.04 14.95 -11.40
C GLY A 138 -2.78 14.51 -10.13
N ALA A 139 -2.12 13.89 -9.15
CA ALA A 139 -2.78 13.41 -7.94
C ALA A 139 -2.87 14.47 -6.82
N GLY A 140 -3.52 15.61 -7.08
CA GLY A 140 -3.89 16.57 -6.02
C GLY A 140 -2.73 17.19 -5.22
N PRO A 141 -3.01 17.93 -4.13
CA PRO A 141 -2.00 18.72 -3.41
C PRO A 141 -1.08 17.81 -2.59
N GLY A 142 0.01 17.39 -3.24
CA GLY A 142 1.09 16.59 -2.66
C GLY A 142 1.87 15.95 -3.79
N THR A 143 3.06 16.46 -4.11
CA THR A 143 3.96 15.81 -5.08
C THR A 143 4.39 14.46 -4.52
N HIS A 144 3.91 13.38 -5.14
CA HIS A 144 4.24 12.02 -4.77
C HIS A 144 5.53 11.60 -5.48
N GLN A 145 6.59 11.35 -4.70
CA GLN A 145 7.88 10.88 -5.17
C GLN A 145 8.05 9.41 -4.80
N VAL A 146 8.17 8.54 -5.80
CA VAL A 146 8.50 7.12 -5.59
C VAL A 146 9.94 6.90 -6.05
N VAL A 147 10.84 6.59 -5.12
CA VAL A 147 12.21 6.19 -5.45
C VAL A 147 12.22 4.69 -5.70
N VAL A 148 12.38 4.27 -6.96
CA VAL A 148 12.56 2.86 -7.31
C VAL A 148 14.05 2.60 -7.45
N GLN A 149 14.59 1.77 -6.58
CA GLN A 149 15.95 1.24 -6.69
C GLN A 149 15.90 0.05 -7.64
N ARG A 150 16.49 0.18 -8.84
CA ARG A 150 16.65 -0.97 -9.74
C ARG A 150 17.74 -1.88 -9.18
N ASP A 151 17.52 -3.17 -9.29
CA ASP A 151 18.48 -4.20 -8.88
C ASP A 151 19.77 -4.03 -9.70
N PRO A 152 20.97 -4.00 -9.09
CA PRO A 152 22.22 -3.70 -9.78
C PRO A 152 22.58 -4.65 -10.95
N PHE A 153 21.90 -5.79 -11.04
CA PHE A 153 22.21 -6.86 -12.00
C PHE A 153 21.33 -6.88 -13.25
N ASP A 154 20.28 -6.05 -13.32
CA ASP A 154 19.29 -6.11 -14.41
C ASP A 154 19.87 -5.72 -15.79
N GLY A 155 20.95 -4.94 -15.83
CA GLY A 155 21.66 -4.55 -17.07
C GLY A 155 22.95 -5.33 -17.37
N VAL A 156 23.39 -6.22 -16.46
CA VAL A 156 24.64 -6.96 -16.63
C VAL A 156 24.50 -8.03 -17.71
N VAL A 157 23.31 -8.64 -17.83
CA VAL A 157 23.05 -9.70 -18.82
C VAL A 157 23.08 -9.15 -20.25
N GLU A 158 22.48 -7.98 -20.50
CA GLU A 158 22.53 -7.32 -21.81
C GLU A 158 23.96 -6.91 -22.19
N SER A 159 24.72 -6.36 -21.23
CA SER A 159 26.10 -5.92 -21.44
C SER A 159 27.04 -7.10 -21.74
N VAL A 160 26.85 -8.24 -21.07
CA VAL A 160 27.60 -9.48 -21.31
C VAL A 160 27.23 -10.09 -22.66
N ALA A 161 25.94 -10.08 -23.05
CA ALA A 161 25.49 -10.59 -24.34
C ALA A 161 26.06 -9.77 -25.52
N LEU A 162 26.07 -8.43 -25.41
CA LEU A 162 26.67 -7.54 -26.40
C LEU A 162 28.21 -7.72 -26.49
N GLY A 163 28.89 -7.89 -25.35
CA GLY A 163 30.32 -8.16 -25.30
C GLY A 163 30.71 -9.49 -25.97
N LEU A 164 29.90 -10.53 -25.77
CA LEU A 164 30.08 -11.84 -26.43
C LEU A 164 29.90 -11.74 -27.95
N LEU A 165 28.88 -11.03 -28.44
CA LEU A 165 28.65 -10.84 -29.88
C LEU A 165 29.78 -10.05 -30.56
N ALA A 166 30.26 -8.98 -29.92
CA ALA A 166 31.39 -8.20 -30.43
C ALA A 166 32.69 -9.03 -30.47
N GLY A 167 32.93 -9.86 -29.44
CA GLY A 167 34.08 -10.76 -29.38
C GLY A 167 34.07 -11.84 -30.48
N VAL A 168 32.90 -12.42 -30.79
CA VAL A 168 32.76 -13.41 -31.87
C VAL A 168 32.99 -12.78 -33.24
N ALA A 169 32.50 -11.57 -33.49
CA ALA A 169 32.72 -10.85 -34.74
C ALA A 169 34.20 -10.49 -34.97
N ALA A 170 34.89 -10.02 -33.93
CA ALA A 170 36.33 -9.72 -34.00
C ALA A 170 37.17 -11.00 -34.17
N GLY A 171 36.80 -12.10 -33.51
CA GLY A 171 37.47 -13.39 -33.65
C GLY A 171 37.33 -14.01 -35.05
N ALA A 172 36.17 -13.83 -35.70
CA ALA A 172 35.95 -14.30 -37.07
C ALA A 172 36.78 -13.50 -38.10
N ALA A 173 36.91 -12.19 -37.92
CA ALA A 173 37.70 -11.34 -38.83
C ALA A 173 39.20 -11.64 -38.76
N MET A 174 39.76 -11.87 -37.57
CA MET A 174 41.20 -12.16 -37.40
C MET A 174 41.60 -13.55 -37.94
N ARG A 175 40.66 -14.49 -37.99
CA ARG A 175 40.91 -15.83 -38.57
C ARG A 175 40.90 -15.83 -40.10
N SER A 176 40.33 -14.79 -40.74
CA SER A 176 40.27 -14.64 -42.20
C SER A 176 41.59 -14.14 -42.82
N PHE A 177 42.40 -13.39 -42.06
CA PHE A 177 43.70 -12.88 -42.53
C PHE A 177 44.84 -13.89 -42.45
N LEU A 178 44.68 -14.99 -41.71
CA LEU A 178 45.74 -15.99 -41.50
C LEU A 178 45.84 -17.01 -42.66
N TRP A 179 44.91 -16.97 -43.62
CA TRP A 179 44.78 -17.90 -44.75
C TRP A 179 44.70 -17.20 -46.12
N MET A 180 45.27 -15.99 -46.26
CA MET A 180 45.57 -15.45 -47.61
C MET A 180 46.97 -15.91 -48.03
N PRO A 181 47.11 -16.82 -49.03
CA PRO A 181 48.39 -17.07 -49.65
C PRO A 181 48.74 -15.91 -50.59
N LEU A 182 50.02 -15.55 -50.56
CA LEU A 182 50.78 -14.61 -51.40
C LEU A 182 50.25 -14.46 -52.85
N PHE A 183 49.60 -13.33 -53.15
CA PHE A 183 49.31 -12.90 -54.53
C PHE A 183 49.54 -11.39 -54.75
N PHE A 184 50.64 -10.85 -54.21
CA PHE A 184 51.18 -9.58 -54.70
C PHE A 184 52.71 -9.63 -54.66
N CYS A 185 53.29 -9.30 -55.82
CA CYS A 185 54.69 -9.32 -56.25
C CYS A 185 55.17 -10.65 -56.85
#